data_AF-A0A212J895-F1
#
_entry.id   AF-A0A212J895-F1
#
_cell.length_a   1.000
_cell.length_b   1.000
_cell.length_c   1.000
_cell.angle_alpha   90.00
_cell.angle_beta   90.00
_cell.angle_gamma   90.00
#
_symmetry.space_group_name_H-M   'P 1'
#
loop_
_entity.id
_entity.type
_entity.pdbx_description
1 polymer ?
#
loop_
_entity_poly.entity_id
_entity_poly.type
_entity_poly.pdbx_seq_one_letter_code
_entity_poly.pdbx_strand_id
1 'polypeptide(L)' 'MNDRTHLSIRMDAELHDKFQYVAEYEGRSMSKQVLQLILGCVRDFEKEHGPIRDEDLK' A
#
# COMPACT_ATOMS: atom_id res chain seq x y z
N MET A 1 -14.60 15.29 -3.95
CA MET A 1 -13.27 14.75 -3.59
C MET A 1 -12.92 13.72 -4.64
N ASN A 2 -12.26 14.14 -5.73
CA ASN A 2 -12.19 13.36 -6.98
C ASN A 2 -10.76 13.03 -7.43
N ASP A 3 -9.76 13.28 -6.58
CA ASP A 3 -8.36 13.05 -6.94
C ASP A 3 -7.94 11.66 -6.47
N ARG A 4 -8.22 10.66 -7.30
CA ARG A 4 -7.65 9.32 -7.17
C ARG A 4 -6.38 9.26 -7.99
N THR A 5 -5.23 9.20 -7.32
CA THR A 5 -3.95 8.97 -7.99
C THR A 5 -3.80 7.50 -8.34
N HIS A 6 -3.46 7.21 -9.60
CA HIS A 6 -3.18 5.84 -10.04
C HIS A 6 -1.71 5.51 -9.76
N LEU A 7 -1.48 4.38 -9.09
CA LEU A 7 -0.15 3.83 -8.85
C LEU A 7 0.05 2.59 -9.74
N SER A 8 0.96 2.68 -10.70
CA SER A 8 1.41 1.53 -11.48
C SER A 8 2.75 1.05 -10.94
N ILE A 9 2.85 -0.24 -10.62
CA ILE A 9 4.07 -0.87 -10.10
C ILE A 9 4.49 -1.95 -11.09
N ARG A 10 5.78 -2.01 -11.42
CA ARG A 10 6.35 -3.12 -12.18
C ARG A 10 6.96 -4.13 -11.22
N MET A 11 6.64 -5.39 -11.44
CA MET A 11 7.20 -6.53 -10.68
C MET A 11 7.39 -7.70 -11.64
N ASP A 12 8.27 -8.63 -11.26
CA ASP A 12 8.44 -9.88 -11.98
C ASP A 12 7.18 -10.75 -11.89
N ALA A 13 6.99 -11.62 -12.88
CA ALA A 13 5.79 -12.43 -13.00
C ALA A 13 5.62 -13.41 -11.82
N GLU A 14 6.72 -13.96 -11.31
CA GLU A 14 6.67 -14.89 -10.18
C GLU A 14 6.21 -14.20 -8.89
N LEU A 15 6.73 -13.00 -8.61
CA LEU A 15 6.29 -12.19 -7.48
C LEU A 15 4.84 -11.74 -7.63
N HIS A 16 4.42 -11.38 -8.85
CA HIS A 16 3.03 -11.04 -9.13
C HIS A 16 2.09 -12.18 -8.75
N ASP A 17 2.38 -13.41 -9.18
CA ASP A 17 1.52 -14.57 -8.91
C ASP A 17 1.47 -14.92 -7.41
N LYS A 18 2.63 -14.85 -6.73
CA LYS A 18 2.69 -15.01 -5.26
C LYS A 18 1.88 -13.94 -4.55
N PHE A 19 1.98 -12.69 -5.00
CA PHE A 19 1.25 -11.58 -4.39
C PHE A 19 -0.26 -11.71 -4.62
N GLN A 20 -0.68 -12.14 -5.81
CA GLN A 20 -2.08 -12.44 -6.10
C GLN A 20 -2.61 -13.53 -5.16
N TYR A 21 -1.87 -14.62 -4.99
CA TYR A 21 -2.25 -15.70 -4.08
C TYR A 21 -2.45 -15.20 -2.64
N VAL A 22 -1.53 -14.37 -2.13
CA VAL A 22 -1.65 -13.76 -0.78
C VAL A 22 -2.87 -12.84 -0.69
N ALA A 23 -3.10 -12.02 -1.71
CA ALA A 23 -4.26 -11.12 -1.72
C ALA A 23 -5.58 -11.91 -1.70
N GLU A 24 -5.68 -12.98 -2.50
CA GLU A 24 -6.84 -13.88 -2.52
C GLU A 24 -7.05 -14.60 -1.18
N TYR A 25 -5.98 -15.09 -0.56
CA TYR A 25 -6.02 -15.69 0.78
C TYR A 25 -6.59 -14.71 1.83
N GLU A 26 -6.20 -13.44 1.75
CA GLU A 26 -6.70 -12.36 2.60
C GLU A 26 -8.11 -11.86 2.22
N GLY A 27 -8.72 -12.40 1.15
CA GLY A 27 -10.03 -11.99 0.64
C GLY A 27 -10.03 -10.59 0.02
N ARG A 28 -8.90 -10.16 -0.56
CA ARG A 28 -8.71 -8.82 -1.13
C ARG A 28 -8.26 -8.90 -2.58
N SER A 29 -8.54 -7.84 -3.35
CA SER A 29 -7.86 -7.66 -4.64
C SER A 29 -6.41 -7.25 -4.39
N MET A 30 -5.53 -7.52 -5.37
CA MET A 30 -4.13 -7.09 -5.31
C MET A 30 -3.99 -5.59 -5.00
N SER A 31 -4.74 -4.73 -5.69
CA SER A 31 -4.71 -3.28 -5.44
C SER A 31 -5.12 -2.92 -4.01
N LYS A 32 -6.12 -3.62 -3.46
CA LYS A 32 -6.55 -3.40 -2.07
C LYS A 32 -5.50 -3.91 -1.07
N GLN A 33 -4.81 -5.01 -1.39
CA GLN A 33 -3.71 -5.52 -0.59
C GLN A 33 -2.52 -4.55 -0.60
N VAL A 34 -2.15 -4.01 -1.76
CA VAL A 34 -1.10 -2.97 -1.86
C VAL A 34 -1.48 -1.75 -1.02
N LEU A 35 -2.72 -1.27 -1.12
CA LEU A 35 -3.18 -0.12 -0.33
C LEU A 35 -3.08 -0.41 1.18
N GLN A 36 -3.46 -1.60 1.64
CA GLN A 36 -3.33 -1.97 3.05
C GLN A 36 -1.87 -2.02 3.51
N LEU A 37 -0.96 -2.54 2.69
CA LEU A 37 0.47 -2.54 2.99
C LEU A 37 1.04 -1.13 3.08
N ILE A 38 0.65 -0.23 2.17
CA ILE A 38 1.06 1.19 2.21
C ILE A 38 0.54 1.86 3.49
N LEU A 39 -0.74 1.67 3.83
CA LEU A 39 -1.34 2.21 5.04
C LEU A 39 -0.65 1.68 6.31
N GLY A 40 -0.31 0.39 6.33
CA GLY A 40 0.46 -0.23 7.41
C GLY A 40 1.83 0.43 7.56
N CYS A 41 2.56 0.59 6.45
CA CYS A 41 3.86 1.26 6.42
C CYS A 41 3.81 2.68 7.00
N VAL A 42 2.84 3.50 6.56
CA VAL A 42 2.67 4.86 7.10
C VAL A 42 2.36 4.83 8.59
N ARG A 43 1.44 3.97 9.03
CA ARG A 43 1.03 3.88 10.43
C ARG A 43 2.17 3.40 11.34
N ASP A 44 2.97 2.46 10.87
CA ASP A 44 4.12 1.94 11.61
C ASP A 44 5.22 3.00 11.70
N PHE A 45 5.45 3.75 10.61
CA PHE A 45 6.34 4.90 10.62
C PHE A 45 5.89 5.98 11.62
N GLU A 46 4.61 6.36 11.60
CA GLU A 46 4.04 7.35 12.52
C GLU A 46 4.10 6.92 13.98
N LYS A 47 3.99 5.62 14.25
CA LYS A 47 4.12 5.07 15.60
C LYS A 47 5.54 5.20 16.15
N GLU A 48 6.56 5.07 15.29
CA GLU A 48 7.96 5.13 15.68
C GLU A 48 8.51 6.57 15.71
N HIS A 49 8.12 7.40 14.74
CA HIS A 49 8.70 8.74 14.53
C HIS A 49 7.78 9.89 14.96
N GLY A 50 6.53 9.59 15.31
CA GLY A 50 5.49 10.58 15.54
C GLY A 50 4.62 10.83 14.29
N PRO A 51 3.43 11.46 14.46
CA PRO A 51 2.48 11.67 13.37
C PRO A 51 3.06 12.56 12.27
N ILE A 52 2.78 12.20 11.01
CA ILE A 52 3.15 13.03 9.87
C ILE A 52 2.18 14.22 9.83
N ARG A 53 2.70 15.44 9.89
CA ARG A 53 1.88 16.66 9.87
C ARG A 53 1.82 17.23 8.46
N ASP A 54 0.84 18.07 8.18
CA ASP A 54 0.71 18.75 6.89
C ASP A 54 1.96 19.58 6.52
N GLU A 55 2.70 20.05 7.53
CA GLU A 55 3.96 20.76 7.39
C GLU A 55 5.08 19.92 6.75
N ASP A 56 5.00 18.58 6.91
CA ASP A 56 6.01 17.61 6.49
C ASP A 56 5.75 17.08 5.05
N LEU A 57 4.56 17.32 4.49
CA LEU A 57 4.11 16.80 3.17
C LEU A 57 4.45 17.73 1.98
N LYS A 58 5.47 18.58 2.11
CA LYS A 58 5.84 19.60 1.11
C LYS A 58 6.41 19.05 -0.19
#